data_AF-A0A7J8PNZ5-F1
#
_entry.id   AF-A0A7J8PNZ5-F1
#
_cell.length_a   1.000
_cell.length_b   1.000
_cell.length_c   1.000
_cell.angle_alpha   90.00
_cell.angle_beta   90.00
_cell.angle_gamma   90.00
#
_symmetry.space_group_name_H-M   'P 1'
#
loop_
_entity.id
_entity.type
_entity.pdbx_description
1 polymer ?
#
loop_
_entity_poly.entity_id
_entity_poly.type
_entity_poly.pdbx_seq_one_letter_code
_entity_poly.pdbx_strand_id
1 'polypeptide(L)'
;MLFYLLGNTTSEYFCYSIESLSSLLKLSPTLVGVTLLSLSNGAPDVFSSAVSFMDSGTQDIALNTTPLNLPRRFTIPRACKDRWSKPVAVVSVTLAPILISVLWDFQDDSTGLMIYGIGCLFGLTFWVLAYLKTEKSSPADKCLFSCLAEGFIMSVIWSYITAQELVGLLISLGYILGISHTILGLTALAWGNSLGDLITNLTMALNGGPQGAQVALSGCYAGPIFNTLFGLGLSLFSSTWCRYPSPVKIPKDPYLLEPLGFLIATLIWTLLVLPMKDMRLDGVLGGGLFLIYFISMSLRLVQVVEPLQLHTFT
;
A
#
# COMPACT_ATOMS: atom_id res chain seq x y z
N MET A 1 -7.93 14.23 -10.10
CA MET A 1 -8.96 13.78 -9.13
C MET A 1 -8.46 12.65 -8.22
N LEU A 2 -7.87 11.57 -8.77
CA LEU A 2 -7.38 10.43 -7.98
C LEU A 2 -6.32 10.80 -6.93
N PHE A 3 -5.33 11.63 -7.27
CA PHE A 3 -4.36 12.15 -6.29
C PHE A 3 -5.00 12.83 -5.08
N TYR A 4 -6.06 13.62 -5.30
CA TYR A 4 -6.80 14.26 -4.23
C TYR A 4 -7.59 13.23 -3.40
N LEU A 5 -8.19 12.24 -4.06
CA LEU A 5 -8.93 11.17 -3.37
C LEU A 5 -8.01 10.30 -2.51
N LEU A 6 -6.82 9.98 -3.02
CA LEU A 6 -5.76 9.26 -2.30
C LEU A 6 -5.31 10.07 -1.09
N GLY A 7 -4.87 11.32 -1.29
CA GLY A 7 -4.46 12.22 -0.21
C GLY A 7 -5.53 12.44 0.85
N ASN A 8 -6.79 12.69 0.45
CA ASN A 8 -7.90 12.85 1.39
C ASN A 8 -8.20 11.56 2.17
N THR A 9 -8.06 10.39 1.55
CA THR A 9 -8.29 9.10 2.23
C THR A 9 -7.22 8.86 3.28
N THR A 10 -5.98 9.10 2.89
CA THR A 10 -4.84 9.01 3.79
C THR A 10 -4.98 9.99 4.96
N SER A 11 -5.26 11.27 4.70
CA SER A 11 -5.28 12.30 5.74
C SER A 11 -6.44 12.15 6.72
N GLU A 12 -7.66 11.97 6.21
CA GLU A 12 -8.88 12.02 7.02
C GLU A 12 -9.22 10.69 7.70
N TYR A 13 -8.76 9.57 7.13
CA TYR A 13 -9.15 8.25 7.60
C TYR A 13 -7.96 7.44 8.09
N PHE A 14 -6.91 7.34 7.28
CA PHE A 14 -5.76 6.50 7.60
C PHE A 14 -4.92 7.07 8.76
N CYS A 15 -4.51 8.34 8.68
CA CYS A 15 -3.74 9.02 9.75
C CYS A 15 -4.51 8.96 11.08
N TYR A 16 -5.80 9.28 11.05
CA TYR A 16 -6.66 9.22 12.23
C TYR A 16 -6.77 7.81 12.82
N SER A 17 -6.92 6.78 11.97
CA SER A 17 -6.99 5.39 12.41
C SER A 17 -5.69 4.95 13.06
N ILE A 18 -4.54 5.32 12.48
CA ILE A 18 -3.22 5.06 13.06
C ILE A 18 -3.06 5.74 14.42
N GLU A 19 -3.38 7.03 14.54
CA GLU A 19 -3.24 7.77 15.80
C GLU A 19 -4.15 7.20 16.88
N SER A 20 -5.40 6.91 16.53
CA SER A 20 -6.38 6.32 17.44
C SER A 20 -5.95 4.93 17.90
N LEU A 21 -5.49 4.07 16.98
CA LEU A 21 -5.00 2.72 17.31
C LEU A 21 -3.73 2.78 18.15
N SER A 22 -2.80 3.68 17.82
CA SER A 22 -1.58 3.94 18.60
C SER A 22 -1.91 4.34 20.04
N SER A 23 -2.85 5.29 20.22
CA SER A 23 -3.26 5.76 21.54
C SER A 23 -3.90 4.66 22.38
N LEU A 24 -4.70 3.81 21.75
CA LEU A 24 -5.40 2.70 22.39
C LEU A 24 -4.45 1.58 22.79
N LEU A 25 -3.47 1.27 21.93
CA LEU A 25 -2.46 0.24 22.16
C LEU A 25 -1.22 0.76 22.92
N LYS A 26 -1.15 2.06 23.23
CA LYS A 26 0.00 2.73 23.86
C LYS A 26 1.33 2.46 23.15
N LEU A 27 1.31 2.49 21.81
CA LEU A 27 2.50 2.23 21.00
C LEU A 27 3.40 3.47 20.94
N SER A 28 4.71 3.26 20.83
CA SER A 28 5.64 4.33 20.53
C SER A 28 5.55 4.71 19.04
N PRO A 29 5.91 5.95 18.65
CA PRO A 29 5.88 6.39 17.25
C PRO A 29 6.67 5.49 16.31
N THR A 30 7.84 5.04 16.76
CA THR A 30 8.64 4.06 16.02
C THR A 30 7.87 2.76 15.85
N LEU A 31 7.25 2.23 16.91
CA LEU A 31 6.50 0.98 16.84
C LEU A 31 5.30 1.09 15.90
N VAL A 32 4.60 2.22 15.91
CA VAL A 32 3.52 2.53 14.95
C VAL A 32 4.04 2.50 13.52
N GLY A 33 5.17 3.15 13.26
CA GLY A 33 5.76 3.20 11.92
C GLY A 33 6.21 1.83 11.43
N VAL A 34 6.92 1.07 12.27
CA VAL A 34 7.47 -0.24 11.88
C VAL A 34 6.44 -1.37 11.87
N THR A 35 5.23 -1.18 12.41
CA THR A 35 4.17 -2.21 12.41
C THR A 35 2.97 -1.81 11.58
N LEU A 36 2.29 -0.72 11.93
CA LEU A 36 1.03 -0.34 11.28
C LEU A 36 1.30 0.27 9.90
N LEU A 37 2.23 1.23 9.85
CA LEU A 37 2.53 1.94 8.59
C LEU A 37 3.33 1.07 7.61
N SER A 38 4.25 0.25 8.10
CA SER A 38 4.97 -0.71 7.25
C SER A 38 4.04 -1.79 6.69
N LEU A 39 3.09 -2.29 7.48
CA LEU A 39 2.10 -3.27 7.04
C LEU A 39 1.15 -2.67 5.99
N SER A 40 0.71 -1.42 6.15
CA SER A 40 -0.14 -0.78 5.16
C SER A 40 0.57 -0.56 3.83
N ASN A 41 1.83 -0.12 3.88
CA ASN A 41 2.64 0.13 2.69
C ASN A 41 3.02 -1.19 2.01
N GLY A 42 3.34 -2.22 2.81
CA GLY A 42 3.82 -3.49 2.29
C GLY A 42 2.73 -4.50 1.91
N ALA A 43 1.50 -4.35 2.40
CA ALA A 43 0.41 -5.26 2.06
C ALA A 43 0.18 -5.38 0.54
N PRO A 44 0.03 -4.28 -0.23
CA PRO A 44 -0.06 -4.33 -1.69
C PRO A 44 1.03 -5.16 -2.35
N ASP A 45 2.29 -4.92 -2.00
CA ASP A 45 3.44 -5.56 -2.63
C ASP A 45 3.55 -7.04 -2.29
N VAL A 46 3.16 -7.45 -1.07
CA VAL A 46 3.10 -8.86 -0.68
C VAL A 46 2.03 -9.60 -1.48
N PHE A 47 0.85 -9.00 -1.66
CA PHE A 47 -0.22 -9.60 -2.47
C PHE A 47 0.20 -9.71 -3.94
N SER A 48 0.74 -8.63 -4.53
CA SER A 48 1.24 -8.67 -5.91
C SER A 48 2.38 -9.67 -6.10
N SER A 49 3.32 -9.75 -5.15
CA SER A 49 4.41 -10.73 -5.20
C SER A 49 3.87 -12.15 -5.12
N ALA A 50 3.01 -12.46 -4.16
CA ALA A 50 2.42 -13.80 -4.02
C ALA A 50 1.67 -14.22 -5.29
N VAL A 51 0.89 -13.31 -5.89
CA VAL A 51 0.18 -13.55 -7.15
C VAL A 51 1.15 -13.75 -8.32
N SER A 52 2.25 -12.97 -8.41
CA SER A 52 3.23 -13.12 -9.49
C SER A 52 3.96 -14.47 -9.52
N PHE A 53 4.06 -15.17 -8.38
CA PHE A 53 4.62 -16.53 -8.28
C PHE A 53 3.57 -17.64 -8.44
N MET A 54 2.29 -17.29 -8.35
CA MET A 54 1.14 -18.17 -8.56
C MET A 54 0.55 -17.87 -9.94
N ASP A 55 1.12 -18.51 -10.96
CA ASP A 55 0.82 -18.33 -12.39
C ASP A 55 -0.68 -18.03 -12.68
N SER A 56 -0.99 -16.74 -12.83
CA SER A 56 -2.27 -16.23 -13.30
C SER A 56 -2.03 -14.82 -13.87
N GLY A 57 -2.50 -14.61 -15.10
CA GLY A 57 -2.20 -13.44 -15.91
C GLY A 57 -2.63 -12.12 -15.28
N THR A 58 -1.87 -11.09 -15.64
CA THR A 58 -2.11 -9.64 -15.52
C THR A 58 -3.48 -9.23 -14.95
N GLN A 59 -3.48 -8.74 -13.70
CA GLN A 59 -4.64 -8.09 -13.10
C GLN A 59 -4.69 -6.60 -13.47
N ASP A 60 -5.47 -6.28 -14.50
CA ASP A 60 -5.94 -4.91 -14.72
C ASP A 60 -7.22 -4.71 -13.90
N ILE A 61 -7.07 -4.21 -12.67
CA ILE A 61 -8.20 -3.78 -11.84
C ILE A 61 -8.65 -2.42 -12.35
N ALA A 62 -9.55 -2.41 -13.34
CA ALA A 62 -10.21 -1.20 -13.83
C ALA A 62 -11.64 -1.13 -13.25
N LEU A 63 -11.79 -0.52 -12.07
CA LEU A 63 -13.09 -0.23 -11.49
C LEU A 63 -13.73 0.94 -12.24
N ASN A 64 -14.73 0.61 -13.07
CA ASN A 64 -15.50 1.56 -13.87
C ASN A 64 -15.99 2.75 -13.02
N THR A 65 -15.62 3.95 -13.45
CA THR A 65 -15.68 5.20 -12.68
C THR A 65 -17.12 5.67 -12.40
N THR A 66 -17.74 5.11 -11.38
CA THR A 66 -18.80 5.76 -10.59
C THR A 66 -18.13 6.66 -9.53
N PRO A 67 -18.81 7.66 -8.92
CA PRO A 67 -18.14 8.57 -7.99
C PRO A 67 -17.66 7.83 -6.73
N LEU A 68 -16.41 7.35 -6.75
CA LEU A 68 -15.70 6.60 -5.70
C LEU A 68 -15.74 7.27 -4.32
N ASN A 69 -16.15 8.55 -4.25
CA ASN A 69 -16.37 9.28 -3.01
C ASN A 69 -17.52 8.74 -2.16
N LEU A 70 -18.58 8.20 -2.76
CA LEU A 70 -19.75 7.70 -2.03
C LEU A 70 -19.50 6.32 -1.41
N PRO A 71 -19.10 5.27 -2.17
CA PRO A 71 -18.82 3.96 -1.61
C PRO A 71 -17.74 4.00 -0.52
N ARG A 72 -16.67 4.77 -0.74
CA ARG A 72 -15.57 4.97 0.23
C ARG A 72 -16.02 5.54 1.56
N ARG A 73 -16.95 6.51 1.56
CA ARG A 73 -17.50 7.09 2.79
C ARG A 73 -18.38 6.11 3.56
N PHE A 74 -18.98 5.14 2.88
CA PHE A 74 -19.83 4.13 3.50
C PHE A 74 -19.08 2.91 3.99
N THR A 75 -17.88 2.62 3.50
CA THR A 75 -17.08 1.43 3.87
C THR A 75 -15.97 1.70 4.88
N ILE A 76 -15.64 2.97 5.16
CA ILE A 76 -14.67 3.33 6.20
C ILE A 76 -15.44 3.92 7.38
N PRO A 77 -15.53 3.22 8.53
CA PRO A 77 -16.26 3.71 9.68
C PRO A 77 -15.49 4.89 10.27
N ARG A 78 -16.16 6.04 10.41
CA ARG A 78 -15.62 7.18 11.15
C ARG A 78 -15.77 6.92 12.65
N ALA A 79 -14.84 6.17 13.22
CA ALA A 79 -14.83 5.80 14.63
C ALA A 79 -14.29 6.95 15.51
N CYS A 80 -15.04 8.06 15.61
CA CYS A 80 -14.68 9.21 16.45
C CYS A 80 -15.65 9.32 17.64
N LYS A 81 -15.14 9.59 18.85
CA LYS A 81 -15.99 9.86 20.03
C LYS A 81 -16.88 11.10 19.85
N ASP A 82 -16.39 12.12 19.13
CA ASP A 82 -17.10 13.40 18.94
C ASP A 82 -18.03 13.44 17.72
N ARG A 83 -17.87 12.50 16.78
CA ARG A 83 -18.68 12.39 15.54
C ARG A 83 -19.22 10.98 15.33
N TRP A 84 -19.51 10.28 16.42
CA TRP A 84 -20.04 8.92 16.40
C TRP A 84 -21.44 8.90 15.80
N SER A 85 -21.68 8.00 14.84
CA SER A 85 -23.03 7.67 14.43
C SER A 85 -23.18 6.16 14.24
N LYS A 86 -24.04 5.57 15.08
CA LYS A 86 -24.43 4.14 15.01
C LYS A 86 -24.80 3.67 13.59
N PRO A 87 -25.60 4.40 12.78
CA PRO A 87 -25.95 3.92 11.44
C PRO A 87 -24.75 3.87 10.49
N VAL A 88 -23.81 4.82 10.56
CA VAL A 88 -22.64 4.85 9.66
C VAL A 88 -21.63 3.76 10.02
N ALA A 89 -21.42 3.51 11.32
CA ALA A 89 -20.57 2.41 11.78
C ALA A 89 -21.14 1.05 11.34
N VAL A 90 -22.44 0.84 11.55
CA VAL A 90 -23.11 -0.42 11.20
C VAL A 90 -23.16 -0.66 9.69
N VAL A 91 -23.40 0.38 8.88
CA VAL A 91 -23.34 0.28 7.42
C VAL A 91 -21.93 -0.06 6.94
N SER A 92 -20.90 0.57 7.52
CA SER A 92 -19.51 0.30 7.17
C SER A 92 -19.07 -1.12 7.44
N VAL A 93 -19.35 -1.61 8.64
CA VAL A 93 -19.03 -2.97 9.08
C VAL A 93 -19.66 -4.04 8.17
N THR A 94 -20.80 -3.71 7.55
CA THR A 94 -21.51 -4.61 6.63
C THR A 94 -20.97 -4.51 5.22
N LEU A 95 -20.70 -3.29 4.73
CA LEU A 95 -20.22 -3.06 3.37
C LEU A 95 -18.77 -3.48 3.17
N ALA A 96 -17.96 -3.46 4.23
CA ALA A 96 -16.55 -3.84 4.23
C ALA A 96 -16.30 -5.25 3.64
N PRO A 97 -16.85 -6.35 4.20
CA PRO A 97 -16.64 -7.69 3.66
C PRO A 97 -17.29 -7.89 2.28
N ILE A 98 -18.40 -7.20 1.99
CA ILE A 98 -19.05 -7.24 0.67
C ILE A 98 -18.13 -6.62 -0.40
N LEU A 99 -17.50 -5.48 -0.11
CA LEU A 99 -16.54 -4.84 -1.01
C LEU A 99 -15.31 -5.72 -1.24
N ILE A 100 -14.79 -6.37 -0.20
CA ILE A 100 -13.66 -7.31 -0.32
C ILE A 100 -14.04 -8.49 -1.22
N SER A 101 -15.24 -9.06 -1.07
CA SER A 101 -15.72 -10.13 -1.94
C SER A 101 -15.90 -9.69 -3.39
N VAL A 102 -16.36 -8.46 -3.65
CA VAL A 102 -16.42 -7.88 -5.01
C VAL A 102 -15.03 -7.76 -5.61
N LEU A 103 -14.04 -7.27 -4.85
CA LEU A 103 -12.65 -7.14 -5.33
C LEU A 103 -12.03 -8.50 -5.67
N TRP A 104 -12.37 -9.53 -4.92
CA TRP A 104 -11.87 -10.89 -5.14
C TRP A 104 -12.52 -11.59 -6.35
N ASP A 105 -13.79 -11.30 -6.63
CA ASP A 105 -14.54 -11.86 -7.76
C ASP A 105 -13.95 -11.47 -9.13
N PHE A 106 -13.41 -10.25 -9.26
CA PHE A 106 -12.73 -9.82 -10.49
C PHE A 106 -11.43 -10.59 -10.79
N GLN A 107 -10.99 -11.47 -9.89
CA GLN A 107 -9.74 -12.22 -10.01
C GLN A 107 -9.94 -13.67 -10.51
N ASP A 108 -11.17 -14.22 -10.51
CA ASP A 108 -11.41 -15.62 -10.93
C ASP A 108 -12.85 -15.88 -11.43
N ASP A 109 -13.02 -16.11 -12.74
CA ASP A 109 -14.30 -16.12 -13.47
C ASP A 109 -15.23 -17.31 -13.15
N SER A 110 -14.79 -18.25 -12.29
CA SER A 110 -15.49 -19.52 -12.04
C SER A 110 -16.01 -19.74 -10.60
N THR A 111 -15.59 -18.91 -9.63
CA THR A 111 -15.90 -19.12 -8.19
C THR A 111 -16.69 -17.98 -7.53
N GLY A 112 -17.08 -16.97 -8.29
CA GLY A 112 -17.67 -15.72 -7.82
C GLY A 112 -18.88 -15.84 -6.90
N LEU A 113 -19.85 -16.68 -7.27
CA LEU A 113 -21.12 -16.80 -6.55
C LEU A 113 -20.93 -17.32 -5.11
N MET A 114 -19.93 -18.18 -4.88
CA MET A 114 -19.58 -18.67 -3.54
C MET A 114 -18.88 -17.60 -2.71
N ILE A 115 -17.99 -16.82 -3.33
CA ILE A 115 -17.25 -15.73 -2.67
C ILE A 115 -18.20 -14.60 -2.23
N TYR A 116 -19.20 -14.26 -3.06
CA TYR A 116 -20.28 -13.33 -2.68
C TYR A 116 -21.15 -13.87 -1.55
N GLY A 117 -21.46 -15.17 -1.59
CA GLY A 117 -22.23 -15.84 -0.53
C GLY A 117 -21.51 -15.76 0.82
N ILE A 118 -20.21 -16.06 0.84
CA ILE A 118 -19.36 -16.00 2.04
C ILE A 118 -19.24 -14.55 2.53
N GLY A 119 -19.00 -13.58 1.64
CA GLY A 119 -18.90 -12.16 1.97
C GLY A 119 -20.17 -11.60 2.60
N CYS A 120 -21.34 -11.92 2.04
CA CYS A 120 -22.62 -11.53 2.60
C CYS A 120 -22.87 -12.16 3.97
N LEU A 121 -22.44 -13.41 4.19
CA LEU A 121 -22.62 -14.11 5.46
C LEU A 121 -21.73 -13.50 6.56
N PHE A 122 -20.48 -13.17 6.24
CA PHE A 122 -19.61 -12.40 7.15
C PHE A 122 -20.13 -10.98 7.37
N GLY A 123 -20.59 -10.28 6.33
CA GLY A 123 -21.21 -8.96 6.44
C GLY A 123 -22.44 -8.95 7.35
N LEU A 124 -23.32 -9.93 7.22
CA LEU A 124 -24.50 -10.08 8.07
C LEU A 124 -24.12 -10.42 9.53
N THR A 125 -23.14 -11.30 9.74
CA THR A 125 -22.70 -11.64 11.11
C THR A 125 -22.05 -10.44 11.81
N PHE A 126 -21.17 -9.70 11.12
CA PHE A 126 -20.58 -8.47 11.66
C PHE A 126 -21.63 -7.35 11.84
N TRP A 127 -22.62 -7.23 10.95
CA TRP A 127 -23.75 -6.31 11.10
C TRP A 127 -24.56 -6.59 12.37
N VAL A 128 -24.97 -7.85 12.59
CA VAL A 128 -25.74 -8.25 13.79
C VAL A 128 -24.93 -7.99 15.05
N LEU A 129 -23.64 -8.38 15.07
CA LEU A 129 -22.75 -8.15 16.21
C LEU A 129 -22.56 -6.67 16.51
N ALA A 130 -22.36 -5.83 15.48
CA ALA A 130 -22.23 -4.39 15.62
C ALA A 130 -23.54 -3.75 16.09
N TYR A 131 -24.69 -4.18 15.57
CA TYR A 131 -26.00 -3.65 15.93
C TYR A 131 -26.36 -3.92 17.40
N LEU A 132 -26.04 -5.12 17.89
CA LEU A 132 -26.30 -5.57 19.25
C LEU A 132 -25.31 -5.02 20.29
N LYS A 133 -24.02 -4.86 19.94
CA LYS A 133 -22.99 -4.37 20.89
C LYS A 133 -22.83 -2.85 20.93
N THR A 134 -23.46 -2.12 20.01
CA THR A 134 -23.28 -0.66 19.90
C THR A 134 -24.42 0.11 20.58
N GLU A 135 -24.11 0.90 21.60
CA GLU A 135 -25.02 1.89 22.16
C GLU A 135 -25.08 3.18 21.31
N LYS A 136 -26.18 3.92 21.45
CA LYS A 136 -26.49 5.11 20.63
C LYS A 136 -25.54 6.28 20.88
N SER A 137 -24.84 6.29 22.02
CA SER A 137 -24.04 7.42 22.54
C SER A 137 -22.56 7.11 22.74
N SER A 138 -22.13 5.84 22.80
CA SER A 138 -20.71 5.47 22.90
C SER A 138 -20.49 4.00 22.49
N PRO A 139 -19.43 3.68 21.70
CA PRO A 139 -19.04 2.30 21.47
C PRO A 139 -18.41 1.69 22.73
N ALA A 140 -18.70 0.41 23.03
CA ALA A 140 -17.99 -0.34 24.07
C ALA A 140 -16.49 -0.42 23.73
N ASP A 141 -15.59 -0.37 24.73
CA ASP A 141 -14.13 -0.27 24.51
C ASP A 141 -13.56 -1.36 23.57
N LYS A 142 -14.07 -2.60 23.64
CA LYS A 142 -13.69 -3.69 22.72
C LYS A 142 -14.21 -3.50 21.29
N CYS A 143 -15.38 -2.88 21.13
CA CYS A 143 -15.96 -2.56 19.83
C CYS A 143 -15.24 -1.39 19.16
N LEU A 144 -14.72 -0.45 19.97
CA LEU A 144 -13.90 0.67 19.48
C LEU A 144 -12.61 0.18 18.83
N PHE A 145 -11.88 -0.78 19.44
CA PHE A 145 -10.71 -1.39 18.80
C PHE A 145 -11.04 -2.04 17.45
N SER A 146 -12.10 -2.86 17.39
CA SER A 146 -12.50 -3.55 16.16
C SER A 146 -12.93 -2.59 15.04
N CYS A 147 -13.64 -1.52 15.40
CA CYS A 147 -14.10 -0.49 14.46
C CYS A 147 -12.92 0.34 13.92
N LEU A 148 -11.94 0.66 14.78
CA LEU A 148 -10.71 1.32 14.36
C LEU A 148 -9.84 0.43 13.47
N ALA A 149 -9.71 -0.86 13.80
CA ALA A 149 -8.98 -1.83 12.99
C ALA A 149 -9.63 -2.01 11.62
N GLU A 150 -10.96 -2.07 11.55
CA GLU A 150 -11.69 -2.13 10.29
C GLU A 150 -11.51 -0.86 9.46
N GLY A 151 -11.63 0.32 10.08
CA GLY A 151 -11.40 1.59 9.40
C GLY A 151 -9.97 1.74 8.88
N PHE A 152 -9.00 1.25 9.64
CA PHE A 152 -7.62 1.14 9.19
C PHE A 152 -7.52 0.24 7.95
N ILE A 153 -7.97 -1.02 8.02
CA ILE A 153 -7.92 -1.98 6.90
C ILE A 153 -8.61 -1.42 5.65
N MET A 154 -9.81 -0.87 5.80
CA MET A 154 -10.57 -0.30 4.70
C MET A 154 -9.89 0.92 4.09
N SER A 155 -9.24 1.77 4.91
CA SER A 155 -8.46 2.89 4.39
C SER A 155 -7.22 2.44 3.60
N VAL A 156 -6.57 1.32 4.00
CA VAL A 156 -5.47 0.71 3.24
C VAL A 156 -5.98 0.17 1.90
N ILE A 157 -7.08 -0.57 1.89
CA ILE A 157 -7.69 -1.11 0.67
C ILE A 157 -8.08 0.00 -0.31
N TRP A 158 -8.71 1.08 0.18
CA TRP A 158 -9.07 2.21 -0.68
C TRP A 158 -7.86 2.98 -1.21
N SER A 159 -6.81 3.08 -0.42
CA SER A 159 -5.55 3.69 -0.86
C SER A 159 -4.90 2.83 -1.96
N TYR A 160 -4.92 1.51 -1.81
CA TYR A 160 -4.47 0.56 -2.83
C TYR A 160 -5.26 0.69 -4.13
N ILE A 161 -6.60 0.60 -4.09
CA ILE A 161 -7.45 0.72 -5.28
C ILE A 161 -7.17 2.05 -6.00
N THR A 162 -7.12 3.15 -5.25
CA THR A 162 -6.90 4.47 -5.84
C THR A 162 -5.50 4.60 -6.45
N ALA A 163 -4.48 3.98 -5.83
CA ALA A 163 -3.13 3.94 -6.38
C ALA A 163 -3.08 3.10 -7.67
N GLN A 164 -3.74 1.93 -7.71
CA GLN A 164 -3.78 1.08 -8.91
C GLN A 164 -4.47 1.75 -10.10
N GLU A 165 -5.61 2.40 -9.88
CA GLU A 165 -6.27 3.21 -10.92
C GLU A 165 -5.35 4.31 -11.45
N LEU A 166 -4.56 4.92 -10.57
CA LEU A 166 -3.61 5.94 -10.93
C LEU A 166 -2.45 5.37 -11.76
N VAL A 167 -1.98 4.15 -11.46
CA VAL A 167 -1.01 3.43 -12.28
C VAL A 167 -1.59 3.11 -13.66
N GLY A 168 -2.81 2.59 -13.72
CA GLY A 168 -3.50 2.28 -14.98
C GLY A 168 -3.66 3.50 -15.89
N LEU A 169 -3.98 4.66 -15.32
CA LEU A 169 -4.00 5.93 -16.06
C LEU A 169 -2.61 6.36 -16.53
N LEU A 170 -1.58 6.17 -15.73
CA LEU A 170 -0.20 6.52 -16.10
C LEU A 170 0.30 5.65 -17.26
N ILE A 171 -0.05 4.36 -17.25
CA ILE A 171 0.21 3.42 -18.36
C ILE A 171 -0.57 3.85 -19.61
N SER A 172 -1.85 4.18 -19.47
CA SER A 172 -2.67 4.65 -20.58
C SER A 172 -2.13 5.95 -21.19
N LEU A 173 -1.66 6.88 -20.35
CA LEU A 173 -1.03 8.12 -20.79
C LEU A 173 0.30 7.86 -21.51
N GLY A 174 1.13 6.94 -21.00
CA GLY A 174 2.38 6.56 -21.65
C GLY A 174 2.16 5.95 -23.04
N TYR A 175 1.08 5.18 -23.22
CA TYR A 175 0.65 4.69 -24.53
C TYR A 175 0.31 5.83 -25.50
N ILE A 176 -0.48 6.82 -25.03
CA ILE A 176 -0.85 8.00 -25.84
C ILE A 176 0.39 8.83 -26.22
N LEU A 177 1.38 8.93 -25.32
CA LEU A 177 2.63 9.66 -25.54
C LEU A 177 3.65 8.88 -26.39
N GLY A 178 3.31 7.66 -26.86
CA GLY A 178 4.19 6.85 -27.70
C GLY A 178 5.41 6.26 -26.96
N ILE A 179 5.36 6.18 -25.63
CA ILE A 179 6.41 5.56 -24.82
C ILE A 179 6.27 4.03 -24.95
N SER A 180 7.39 3.33 -25.09
CA SER A 180 7.37 1.86 -25.21
C SER A 180 6.80 1.20 -23.95
N HIS A 181 5.99 0.15 -24.15
CA HIS A 181 5.40 -0.64 -23.05
C HIS A 181 6.47 -1.18 -22.09
N THR A 182 7.68 -1.46 -22.59
CA THR A 182 8.81 -1.93 -21.78
C THR A 182 9.33 -0.84 -20.83
N ILE A 183 9.54 0.40 -21.31
CA ILE A 183 9.95 1.52 -20.44
C ILE A 183 8.86 1.79 -19.40
N LEU A 184 7.61 1.83 -19.85
CA LEU A 184 6.47 2.13 -19.01
C LEU A 184 6.23 1.05 -17.95
N GLY A 185 6.34 -0.22 -18.32
CA GLY A 185 6.26 -1.35 -17.39
C GLY A 185 7.44 -1.39 -16.40
N LEU A 186 8.65 -1.06 -16.83
CA LEU A 186 9.82 -1.04 -15.94
C LEU A 186 9.84 0.16 -14.98
N THR A 187 9.21 1.28 -15.33
CA THR A 187 9.30 2.54 -14.57
C THR A 187 7.97 2.99 -13.95
N ALA A 188 6.90 3.06 -14.72
CA ALA A 188 5.61 3.57 -14.25
C ALA A 188 4.89 2.61 -13.30
N LEU A 189 5.03 1.29 -13.49
CA LEU A 189 4.52 0.30 -12.53
C LEU A 189 5.25 0.41 -11.18
N ALA A 190 6.58 0.50 -11.21
CA ALA A 190 7.39 0.62 -10.00
C ALA A 190 7.09 1.92 -9.24
N TRP A 191 6.99 3.06 -9.94
CA TRP A 191 6.55 4.33 -9.36
C TRP A 191 5.13 4.25 -8.81
N GLY A 192 4.23 3.64 -9.57
CA GLY A 192 2.81 3.55 -9.25
C GLY A 192 2.54 2.82 -7.93
N ASN A 193 3.21 1.69 -7.70
CA ASN A 193 3.08 0.94 -6.45
C ASN A 193 3.59 1.73 -5.24
N SER A 194 4.73 2.43 -5.37
CA SER A 194 5.27 3.27 -4.28
C SER A 194 4.62 4.65 -4.14
N LEU A 195 3.71 5.03 -5.04
CA LEU A 195 3.05 6.34 -5.00
C LEU A 195 2.07 6.44 -3.82
N GLY A 196 1.40 5.33 -3.51
CA GLY A 196 0.57 5.19 -2.30
C GLY A 196 1.38 5.39 -1.02
N ASP A 197 2.56 4.77 -0.95
CA ASP A 197 3.48 4.89 0.18
C ASP A 197 4.01 6.31 0.33
N LEU A 198 4.38 6.96 -0.78
CA LEU A 198 4.85 8.34 -0.79
C LEU A 198 3.79 9.29 -0.21
N ILE A 199 2.55 9.20 -0.70
CA ILE A 199 1.45 10.04 -0.21
C ILE A 199 1.16 9.72 1.26
N THR A 200 1.22 8.44 1.64
CA THR A 200 0.98 8.02 3.03
C THR A 200 2.02 8.56 4.00
N ASN A 201 3.30 8.37 3.70
CA ASN A 201 4.41 8.87 4.51
C ASN A 201 4.43 10.40 4.54
N LEU A 202 4.18 11.07 3.40
CA LEU A 202 4.11 12.53 3.33
C LEU A 202 2.95 13.08 4.18
N THR A 203 1.78 12.48 4.06
CA THR A 203 0.60 12.92 4.82
C THR A 203 0.78 12.68 6.30
N MET A 204 1.42 11.57 6.71
CA MET A 204 1.79 11.31 8.10
C MET A 204 2.83 12.32 8.61
N ALA A 205 3.81 12.70 7.80
CA ALA A 205 4.81 13.69 8.18
C ALA A 205 4.21 15.10 8.35
N LEU A 206 3.22 15.46 7.52
CA LEU A 206 2.58 16.79 7.55
C LEU A 206 1.43 16.89 8.55
N ASN A 207 0.62 15.84 8.69
CA ASN A 207 -0.62 15.86 9.48
C ASN A 207 -0.58 14.99 10.73
N GLY A 208 0.40 14.09 10.90
CA GLY A 208 0.51 13.16 12.03
C GLY A 208 1.03 13.78 13.35
N GLY A 209 0.89 15.10 13.50
CA GLY A 209 1.34 15.83 14.68
C GLY A 209 2.86 15.83 14.92
N PRO A 210 3.32 16.10 16.16
CA PRO A 210 4.74 16.30 16.48
C PRO A 210 5.60 15.04 16.32
N GLN A 211 4.98 13.87 16.27
CA GLN A 211 5.65 12.57 16.12
C GLN A 211 5.44 11.97 14.72
N GLY A 212 4.60 12.59 13.87
CA GLY A 212 4.22 12.08 12.55
C GLY A 212 5.41 11.86 11.61
N ALA A 213 6.38 12.78 11.63
CA ALA A 213 7.62 12.64 10.84
C ALA A 213 8.45 11.41 11.27
N GLN A 214 8.50 11.09 12.56
CA GLN A 214 9.17 9.90 13.07
C GLN A 214 8.44 8.62 12.67
N VAL A 215 7.10 8.63 12.70
CA VAL A 215 6.27 7.51 12.23
C VAL A 215 6.52 7.27 10.73
N ALA A 216 6.46 8.34 9.92
CA ALA A 216 6.70 8.29 8.48
C ALA A 216 8.11 7.76 8.12
N LEU A 217 9.14 8.26 8.81
CA LEU A 217 10.52 7.78 8.63
C LEU A 217 10.64 6.28 8.94
N SER A 218 10.08 5.86 10.07
CA SER A 218 10.14 4.47 10.52
C SER A 218 9.39 3.54 9.57
N GLY A 219 8.21 3.97 9.09
CA GLY A 219 7.42 3.23 8.09
C GLY A 219 8.09 3.15 6.72
N CYS A 220 8.75 4.22 6.28
CA CYS A 220 9.45 4.26 4.99
C CYS A 220 10.62 3.27 4.92
N TYR A 221 11.33 3.02 6.03
CA TYR A 221 12.38 1.98 6.06
C TYR A 221 11.83 0.59 6.36
N ALA A 222 10.83 0.48 7.23
CA ALA A 222 10.25 -0.80 7.60
C ALA A 222 9.42 -1.44 6.47
N GLY A 223 8.82 -0.64 5.58
CA GLY A 223 8.06 -1.13 4.42
C GLY A 223 8.90 -2.03 3.50
N PRO A 224 10.02 -1.55 2.92
CA PRO A 224 10.91 -2.38 2.10
C PRO A 224 11.48 -3.60 2.83
N ILE A 225 11.77 -3.48 4.14
CA ILE A 225 12.22 -4.60 4.97
C ILE A 225 11.11 -5.65 5.07
N PHE A 226 9.88 -5.25 5.34
CA PHE A 226 8.71 -6.14 5.38
C PHE A 226 8.48 -6.81 4.03
N ASN A 227 8.51 -6.07 2.92
CA ASN A 227 8.33 -6.60 1.57
C ASN A 227 9.40 -7.62 1.19
N THR A 228 10.65 -7.38 1.58
CA THR A 228 11.75 -8.30 1.27
C THR A 228 11.68 -9.56 2.14
N LEU A 229 11.42 -9.42 3.44
CA LEU A 229 11.39 -10.56 4.36
C LEU A 229 10.12 -11.39 4.22
N PHE A 230 8.96 -10.75 4.24
CA PHE A 230 7.67 -11.44 4.11
C PHE A 230 7.28 -11.62 2.66
N GLY A 231 7.26 -10.58 1.83
CA GLY A 231 6.80 -10.67 0.44
C GLY A 231 7.65 -11.64 -0.39
N LEU A 232 8.93 -11.32 -0.56
CA LEU A 232 9.84 -12.18 -1.33
C LEU A 232 10.12 -13.50 -0.59
N GLY A 233 10.38 -13.47 0.72
CA GLY A 233 10.70 -14.66 1.51
C GLY A 233 9.58 -15.71 1.53
N LEU A 234 8.32 -15.29 1.77
CA LEU A 234 7.17 -16.21 1.78
C LEU A 234 6.87 -16.73 0.37
N SER A 235 7.03 -15.91 -0.65
CA SER A 235 6.78 -16.31 -2.04
C SER A 235 7.77 -17.37 -2.51
N LEU A 236 9.06 -17.18 -2.22
CA LEU A 236 10.10 -18.18 -2.52
C LEU A 236 9.92 -19.45 -1.70
N PHE A 237 9.58 -19.33 -0.42
CA PHE A 237 9.27 -20.48 0.43
C PHE A 237 8.11 -21.30 -0.14
N SER A 238 7.01 -20.64 -0.51
CA SER A 238 5.84 -21.29 -1.10
C SER A 238 6.17 -21.96 -2.43
N SER A 239 6.88 -21.25 -3.32
CA SER A 239 7.25 -21.78 -4.64
C SER A 239 8.16 -23.01 -4.54
N THR A 240 9.15 -22.97 -3.64
CA THR A 240 10.06 -24.11 -3.41
C THR A 240 9.37 -25.27 -2.71
N TRP A 241 8.43 -25.01 -1.80
CA TRP A 241 7.64 -26.04 -1.14
C TRP A 241 6.75 -26.82 -2.12
N CYS A 242 6.07 -26.13 -3.04
CA CYS A 242 5.22 -26.75 -4.05
C CYS A 242 5.99 -27.54 -5.13
N ARG A 243 7.25 -27.17 -5.40
CA ARG A 243 8.08 -27.75 -6.47
C ARG A 243 9.29 -28.54 -5.94
N TYR A 244 9.31 -28.84 -4.65
CA TYR A 244 10.35 -29.62 -3.99
C TYR A 244 10.48 -30.99 -4.68
N PRO A 245 11.70 -31.45 -5.05
CA PRO A 245 13.02 -30.94 -4.68
C PRO A 245 13.71 -30.06 -5.75
N SER A 246 13.00 -29.62 -6.80
CA SER A 246 13.62 -28.85 -7.88
C SER A 246 13.88 -27.38 -7.48
N PRO A 247 15.12 -26.86 -7.61
CA PRO A 247 15.42 -25.48 -7.25
C PRO A 247 14.87 -24.50 -8.30
N VAL A 248 14.31 -23.38 -7.85
CA VAL A 248 13.91 -22.27 -8.72
C VAL A 248 15.17 -21.58 -9.26
N LYS A 249 15.39 -21.65 -10.58
CA LYS A 249 16.53 -21.02 -11.25
C LYS A 249 16.18 -19.58 -11.61
N ILE A 250 16.79 -18.62 -10.93
CA ILE A 250 16.69 -17.20 -11.29
C ILE A 250 17.70 -16.92 -12.41
N PRO A 251 17.27 -16.42 -13.59
CA PRO A 251 18.19 -16.06 -14.66
C PRO A 251 19.16 -14.96 -14.19
N LYS A 252 20.43 -15.08 -14.58
CA LYS A 252 21.44 -14.05 -14.28
C LYS A 252 21.17 -12.82 -15.13
N ASP A 253 20.53 -11.82 -14.53
CA ASP A 253 20.38 -10.51 -15.11
C ASP A 253 21.33 -9.52 -14.40
N PRO A 254 22.35 -8.97 -15.08
CA PRO A 254 23.28 -8.01 -14.49
C PRO A 254 22.59 -6.73 -13.98
N TYR A 255 21.42 -6.36 -14.53
CA TYR A 255 20.66 -5.18 -14.11
C TYR A 255 19.90 -5.37 -12.79
N LEU A 256 19.83 -6.59 -12.24
CA LEU A 256 19.21 -6.85 -10.93
C LEU A 256 20.08 -6.38 -9.75
N LEU A 257 21.40 -6.38 -9.89
CA LEU A 257 22.32 -6.00 -8.80
C LEU A 257 22.42 -4.48 -8.61
N GLU A 258 22.19 -3.70 -9.65
CA GLU A 258 22.24 -2.24 -9.62
C GLU A 258 21.22 -1.60 -8.66
N PRO A 259 19.90 -1.88 -8.73
CA PRO A 259 18.94 -1.33 -7.78
C PRO A 259 19.22 -1.79 -6.34
N LEU A 260 19.73 -3.01 -6.15
CA LEU A 260 20.14 -3.51 -4.84
C LEU A 260 21.34 -2.71 -4.29
N GLY A 261 22.32 -2.39 -5.15
CA GLY A 261 23.44 -1.52 -4.81
C GLY A 261 23.00 -0.12 -4.37
N PHE A 262 22.09 0.51 -5.11
CA PHE A 262 21.53 1.82 -4.75
C PHE A 262 20.67 1.79 -3.48
N LEU A 263 19.95 0.69 -3.23
CA LEU A 263 19.24 0.46 -1.98
C LEU A 263 20.23 0.41 -0.81
N ILE A 264 21.31 -0.36 -0.92
CA ILE A 264 22.37 -0.43 0.10
C ILE A 264 23.01 0.94 0.32
N ALA A 265 23.34 1.67 -0.75
CA ALA A 265 23.91 3.02 -0.66
C ALA A 265 22.98 3.98 0.10
N THR A 266 21.67 3.91 -0.16
CA THR A 266 20.65 4.70 0.54
C THR A 266 20.59 4.36 2.04
N LEU A 267 20.63 3.07 2.38
CA LEU A 267 20.67 2.62 3.77
C LEU A 267 21.95 3.06 4.50
N ILE A 268 23.11 3.00 3.83
CA ILE A 268 24.37 3.49 4.40
C ILE A 268 24.32 5.00 4.63
N TRP A 269 23.86 5.78 3.64
CA TRP A 269 23.74 7.24 3.77
C TRP A 269 22.89 7.64 4.98
N THR A 270 21.75 6.99 5.14
CA THR A 270 20.80 7.28 6.22
C THR A 270 21.34 6.84 7.57
N LEU A 271 21.99 5.67 7.65
CA LEU A 271 22.65 5.17 8.85
C LEU A 271 23.81 6.06 9.31
N LEU A 272 24.52 6.74 8.40
CA LEU A 272 25.60 7.65 8.74
C LEU A 272 25.08 9.03 9.16
N VAL A 273 24.16 9.62 8.37
CA VAL A 273 23.73 11.00 8.59
C VAL A 273 22.83 11.15 9.82
N LEU A 274 21.95 10.17 10.12
CA LEU A 274 21.04 10.27 11.26
C LEU A 274 21.76 10.36 12.62
N PRO A 275 22.71 9.47 12.96
CA PRO A 275 23.47 9.57 14.21
C PRO A 275 24.37 10.82 14.27
N MET A 276 24.97 11.20 13.15
CA MET A 276 25.83 12.40 13.07
C MET A 276 25.07 13.71 13.32
N LYS A 277 23.74 13.69 13.18
CA LYS A 277 22.86 14.85 13.34
C LYS A 277 21.96 14.74 14.58
N ASP A 278 22.36 13.93 15.57
CA ASP A 278 21.59 13.72 16.82
C ASP A 278 20.14 13.29 16.56
N MET A 279 19.92 12.42 15.56
CA MET A 279 18.59 11.95 15.14
C MET A 279 17.64 13.06 14.64
N ARG A 280 18.19 14.20 14.22
CA ARG A 280 17.41 15.29 13.63
C ARG A 280 17.26 15.10 12.12
N LEU A 281 16.00 15.12 11.68
CA LEU A 281 15.65 15.14 10.26
C LEU A 281 15.98 16.53 9.70
N ASP A 282 17.06 16.60 8.93
CA ASP A 282 17.58 17.86 8.38
C ASP A 282 17.61 17.81 6.85
N GLY A 283 17.68 18.98 6.21
CA GLY A 283 17.65 19.09 4.74
C GLY A 283 18.79 18.35 4.04
N VAL A 284 19.90 18.11 4.74
CA VAL A 284 21.05 17.32 4.26
C VAL A 284 20.67 15.86 4.03
N LEU A 285 19.88 15.26 4.94
CA LEU A 285 19.42 13.89 4.80
C LEU A 285 18.53 13.77 3.56
N GLY A 286 17.52 14.65 3.45
CA GLY A 286 16.59 14.68 2.33
C GLY A 286 17.29 14.95 0.99
N GLY A 287 18.18 15.94 0.94
CA GLY A 287 18.95 16.28 -0.26
C GLY A 287 19.83 15.12 -0.75
N GLY A 288 20.51 14.42 0.16
CA GLY A 288 21.30 13.24 -0.20
C GLY A 288 20.45 12.08 -0.72
N LEU A 289 19.27 11.84 -0.14
CA LEU A 289 18.32 10.84 -0.63
C LEU A 289 17.82 11.17 -2.04
N PHE A 290 17.43 12.41 -2.28
CA PHE A 290 17.03 12.86 -3.62
C PHE A 290 18.15 12.72 -4.65
N LEU A 291 19.39 13.04 -4.27
CA LEU A 291 20.54 12.91 -5.16
C LEU A 291 20.81 11.46 -5.55
N ILE A 292 20.84 10.54 -4.57
CA ILE A 292 21.02 9.10 -4.82
C ILE A 292 19.91 8.58 -5.74
N TYR A 293 18.67 8.96 -5.47
CA TYR A 293 17.52 8.59 -6.27
C TYR A 293 17.62 9.11 -7.71
N PHE A 294 17.97 10.39 -7.89
CA PHE A 294 18.09 11.02 -9.20
C PHE A 294 19.20 10.37 -10.06
N ILE A 295 20.34 10.03 -9.45
CA ILE A 295 21.43 9.31 -10.11
C ILE A 295 20.97 7.91 -10.55
N SER A 296 20.35 7.15 -9.64
CA SER A 296 19.84 5.81 -9.91
C SER A 296 18.83 5.81 -11.07
N MET A 297 17.89 6.76 -11.05
CA MET A 297 16.86 6.89 -12.09
C MET A 297 17.45 7.29 -13.45
N SER A 298 18.42 8.21 -13.46
CA SER A 298 19.08 8.66 -14.69
C SER A 298 19.86 7.52 -15.35
N LEU A 299 20.60 6.73 -14.57
CA LEU A 299 21.33 5.56 -15.07
C LEU A 299 20.38 4.50 -15.65
N ARG A 300 19.31 4.16 -14.91
CA ARG A 300 18.26 3.25 -15.39
C ARG A 300 17.67 3.71 -16.71
N LEU A 301 17.39 5.01 -16.85
CA LEU A 301 16.81 5.55 -18.08
C LEU A 301 17.78 5.42 -19.26
N VAL A 302 19.05 5.75 -19.07
CA VAL A 302 20.09 5.62 -20.11
C VAL A 302 20.21 4.17 -20.58
N GLN A 303 20.29 3.22 -19.65
CA GLN A 303 20.40 1.79 -19.96
C GLN A 303 19.19 1.23 -20.71
N VAL A 304 17.99 1.79 -20.51
CA VAL A 304 16.79 1.34 -21.23
C VAL A 304 16.67 2.00 -22.61
N VAL A 305 17.10 3.26 -22.75
CA VAL A 305 17.02 4.00 -24.02
C VAL A 305 18.12 3.59 -25.02
N GLU A 306 19.32 3.26 -24.55
CA GLU A 306 20.46 2.91 -25.40
C GLU A 306 20.23 1.65 -26.28
N PRO A 307 19.67 0.53 -25.78
CA PRO A 307 19.33 -0.64 -26.61
C PRO A 307 18.19 -0.37 -27.62
N LEU A 308 17.26 0.52 -27.29
CA LEU A 308 16.12 0.86 -28.15
C LEU A 308 16.54 1.64 -29.38
N GLN A 309 17.55 2.51 -29.25
CA GLN A 309 18.14 3.24 -30.37
C GLN A 309 18.84 2.29 -31.35
N LEU A 310 19.59 1.30 -30.85
CA LEU A 310 20.28 0.32 -31.68
C LEU A 310 19.33 -0.56 -32.52
N HIS A 311 18.14 -0.88 -32.02
CA HIS A 311 17.15 -1.66 -32.76
C HIS A 311 16.30 -0.85 -33.76
N THR A 312 16.30 0.48 -33.68
CA THR A 312 15.59 1.34 -34.67
C THR A 312 16.43 1.68 -35.90
N PHE A 313 17.74 1.40 -35.86
CA PHE A 313 18.69 1.68 -36.96
C PHE A 313 19.21 0.42 -37.68
N THR A 314 18.61 -0.75 -37.46
CA THR A 314 18.83 -2.00 -38.20
C THR A 314 17.53 -2.50 -38.81
#